data_AF-A0A6C0KYB7-F1
#
_entry.id   AF-A0A6C0KYB7-F1
#
_cell.length_a   1.000
_cell.length_b   1.000
_cell.length_c   1.000
_cell.angle_alpha   90.00
_cell.angle_beta   90.00
_cell.angle_gamma   90.00
#
_symmetry.space_group_name_H-M   'P 1'
#
loop_
_entity.id
_entity.type
_entity.pdbx_description
1 polymer ?
#
loop_
_entity_poly.entity_id
_entity_poly.type
_entity_poly.pdbx_seq_one_letter_code
_entity_poly.pdbx_strand_id
1 'polypeptide(L)'
;MAKVSKYNIQDFTNITFNGFDITLPESTLAIISELSLHVGSPTYIRTPIFAKRDNIYKGTLSASGSASVSSYESASGSGSGSSGYQQELFKKRKGRRGGAVEIINDEDWETIRTFQTTKIEQKVGIDAQIDLIRSSLNKMSDNNYNDQCNNIFSILDSILNESSSQDEMLRVGNAIFEIASNNRFYSKLYADLFSKLIEKYEIMRTIFEKNLSTFLELFNCIESGNPDEDYNLFCKINKDNERRKSLSAFFVNLMSNKIIGEEQILDLIKQLIKQVYEFVRLDNKKNEVDEIVENLSILYNKKLVEECEDRIYDNKLIELIQMFASCKPKAFPSLTSKTIFKFMDILEI
;
A
#
# COMPACT_ATOMS: atom_id res chain seq x y z
N MET A 1 -41.48 -28.12 11.98
CA MET A 1 -41.54 -26.70 11.58
C MET A 1 -40.69 -25.90 12.56
N ALA A 2 -39.57 -25.32 12.11
CA ALA A 2 -38.71 -24.51 12.98
C ALA A 2 -39.38 -23.17 13.28
N LYS A 3 -39.45 -22.82 14.57
CA LYS A 3 -40.06 -21.56 15.05
C LYS A 3 -39.10 -20.42 14.74
N VAL A 4 -39.48 -19.51 13.85
CA VAL A 4 -38.69 -18.30 13.56
C VAL A 4 -38.80 -17.37 14.77
N SER A 5 -37.70 -17.19 15.48
CA SER A 5 -37.59 -16.19 16.56
C SER A 5 -37.60 -14.79 15.93
N LYS A 6 -38.59 -13.97 16.27
CA LYS A 6 -38.63 -12.55 15.91
C LYS A 6 -38.09 -11.75 17.09
N TYR A 7 -36.99 -11.05 16.88
CA TYR A 7 -36.41 -10.12 17.85
C TYR A 7 -36.87 -8.69 17.54
N ASN A 8 -37.07 -7.89 18.58
CA ASN A 8 -37.44 -6.48 18.48
C ASN A 8 -36.24 -5.58 18.81
N ILE A 9 -36.34 -4.28 18.51
CA ILE A 9 -35.26 -3.30 18.73
C ILE A 9 -34.80 -3.27 20.20
N GLN A 10 -35.72 -3.48 21.13
CA GLN A 10 -35.50 -3.41 22.57
C GLN A 10 -34.67 -4.60 23.08
N ASP A 11 -34.80 -5.76 22.44
CA ASP A 11 -33.96 -6.92 22.70
C ASP A 11 -32.48 -6.60 22.41
N PHE A 12 -32.19 -5.88 21.32
CA PHE A 12 -30.83 -5.43 20.99
C PHE A 12 -30.32 -4.39 21.99
N THR A 13 -31.16 -3.42 22.37
CA THR A 13 -30.79 -2.41 23.37
C THR A 13 -30.45 -3.07 24.71
N ASN A 14 -31.26 -4.03 25.14
CA ASN A 14 -31.03 -4.78 26.38
C ASN A 14 -29.75 -5.61 26.33
N ILE A 15 -29.49 -6.34 25.24
CA ILE A 15 -28.23 -7.10 25.06
C ILE A 15 -27.01 -6.16 25.07
N THR A 16 -27.14 -4.98 24.47
CA THR A 16 -26.05 -4.01 24.33
C THR A 16 -25.68 -3.35 25.67
N PHE A 17 -26.68 -3.01 26.49
CA PHE A 17 -26.44 -2.22 27.71
C PHE A 17 -26.48 -3.04 29.00
N ASN A 18 -27.21 -4.15 29.05
CA ASN A 18 -27.33 -5.00 30.23
C ASN A 18 -26.50 -6.30 30.11
N GLY A 19 -25.84 -6.50 28.96
CA GLY A 19 -25.09 -7.72 28.66
C GLY A 19 -26.00 -8.91 28.38
N PHE A 20 -25.39 -10.07 28.20
CA PHE A 20 -26.08 -11.35 28.06
C PHE A 20 -25.25 -12.47 28.66
N ASP A 21 -25.90 -13.38 29.37
CA ASP A 21 -25.28 -14.64 29.80
C ASP A 21 -25.67 -15.73 28.81
N ILE A 22 -24.70 -16.19 28.01
CA ILE A 22 -24.84 -17.40 27.20
C ILE A 22 -24.05 -18.52 27.86
N THR A 23 -24.76 -19.54 28.33
CA THR A 23 -24.18 -20.82 28.69
C THR A 23 -24.18 -21.70 27.43
N LEU A 24 -22.99 -22.00 26.92
CA LEU A 24 -22.85 -22.85 25.75
C LEU A 24 -23.23 -24.30 26.10
N PRO A 25 -23.93 -25.02 25.21
CA PRO A 25 -24.18 -26.44 25.39
C PRO A 25 -22.87 -27.22 25.47
N GLU A 26 -22.85 -28.27 26.30
CA GLU A 26 -21.65 -29.10 26.52
C GLU A 26 -21.07 -29.69 25.22
N SER A 27 -21.93 -30.03 24.26
CA SER A 27 -21.51 -30.50 22.93
C SER A 27 -20.73 -29.45 22.14
N THR A 28 -21.06 -28.16 22.32
CA THR A 28 -20.36 -27.04 21.67
C THR A 28 -19.03 -26.80 22.34
N LEU A 29 -18.96 -26.89 23.68
CA LEU A 29 -17.71 -26.80 24.43
C LEU A 29 -16.75 -27.95 24.07
N ALA A 30 -17.27 -29.16 23.86
CA ALA A 30 -16.49 -30.30 23.39
C ALA A 30 -15.89 -30.07 22.00
N ILE A 31 -16.67 -29.54 21.05
CA ILE A 31 -16.18 -29.19 19.70
C ILE A 31 -15.11 -28.09 19.76
N ILE A 32 -15.32 -27.04 20.58
CA ILE A 32 -14.34 -25.96 20.76
C ILE A 32 -13.03 -26.52 21.33
N SER A 33 -13.11 -27.44 22.29
CA SER A 33 -11.95 -28.10 22.89
C SER A 33 -11.22 -29.01 21.89
N GLU A 34 -11.95 -29.69 21.02
CA GLU A 34 -11.38 -30.48 19.93
C GLU A 34 -10.68 -29.61 18.89
N LEU A 35 -11.28 -28.48 18.52
CA LEU A 35 -10.69 -27.52 17.60
C LEU A 35 -9.42 -26.87 18.18
N SER A 36 -9.44 -26.51 19.46
CA SER A 36 -8.27 -25.94 20.14
C SER A 36 -7.07 -26.90 20.17
N LEU A 37 -7.32 -28.21 20.28
CA LEU A 37 -6.29 -29.25 20.13
C LEU A 37 -5.65 -29.25 18.74
N HIS A 38 -6.42 -28.97 17.69
CA HIS A 38 -5.91 -28.93 16.32
C HIS A 38 -5.14 -27.64 15.99
N VAL A 39 -5.54 -26.50 16.55
CA VAL A 39 -4.86 -25.21 16.33
C VAL A 39 -3.78 -24.90 17.38
N GLY A 40 -3.69 -25.71 18.44
CA GLY A 40 -2.70 -25.59 19.52
C GLY A 40 -1.42 -26.39 19.32
N SER A 41 -1.15 -26.91 18.11
CA SER A 41 0.11 -27.59 17.81
C SER A 41 1.30 -26.69 18.18
N PRO A 42 2.35 -27.17 18.87
CA PRO A 42 3.54 -26.37 19.19
C PRO A 42 4.32 -25.92 17.95
N THR A 43 3.98 -26.42 16.75
CA THR A 43 4.47 -25.91 15.46
C THR A 43 3.59 -24.82 14.85
N TYR A 44 2.43 -24.54 15.44
CA TYR A 44 1.58 -23.42 15.04
C TYR A 44 2.23 -22.13 15.54
N ILE A 45 2.75 -21.34 14.61
CA ILE A 45 3.30 -20.01 14.91
C ILE A 45 2.13 -19.15 15.35
N ARG A 46 1.96 -18.95 16.67
CA ARG A 46 1.07 -17.91 17.19
C ARG A 46 1.50 -16.60 16.56
N THR A 47 0.57 -15.88 15.96
CA THR A 47 0.80 -14.50 15.52
C THR A 47 1.45 -13.75 16.69
N PRO A 48 2.64 -13.14 16.50
CA PRO A 48 3.32 -12.47 17.60
C PRO A 48 2.37 -11.42 18.18
N ILE A 49 2.09 -11.56 19.47
CA ILE A 49 1.30 -10.57 20.20
C ILE A 49 2.20 -9.33 20.29
N PHE A 50 1.92 -8.34 19.45
CA PHE A 50 2.61 -7.06 19.51
C PHE A 50 2.21 -6.38 20.82
N ALA A 51 3.08 -6.48 21.83
CA ALA A 51 2.97 -5.64 23.01
C ALA A 51 3.06 -4.19 22.54
N LYS A 52 1.97 -3.44 22.70
CA LYS A 52 1.92 -2.01 22.39
C LYS A 52 2.94 -1.34 23.29
N ARG A 53 4.05 -0.85 22.71
CA ARG A 53 4.98 0.00 23.46
C ARG A 53 4.27 1.32 23.73
N ASP A 54 4.04 1.62 25.00
CA ASP A 54 3.69 2.97 25.41
C ASP A 54 4.86 3.89 25.05
N ASN A 55 4.63 4.77 24.08
CA ASN A 55 5.57 5.81 23.68
C ASN A 55 5.66 6.86 24.81
N ILE A 56 6.50 6.60 25.80
CA ILE A 56 7.00 7.65 26.68
C ILE A 56 8.26 8.22 26.04
N TYR A 57 8.08 9.28 25.26
CA TYR A 57 9.17 10.17 24.87
C TYR A 57 9.68 10.88 26.14
N LYS A 58 10.80 10.41 26.69
CA LYS A 58 11.75 11.24 27.45
C LYS A 58 13.16 10.85 27.04
N GLY A 59 13.84 11.77 26.35
CA GLY A 59 15.24 11.60 25.98
C GLY A 59 16.17 11.69 27.18
N THR A 60 17.28 10.95 27.09
CA THR A 60 18.66 11.47 27.26
C THR A 60 19.67 10.39 26.88
N LEU A 61 20.77 10.83 26.28
CA LEU A 61 21.93 10.07 25.80
C LEU A 61 22.59 9.20 26.88
N SER A 62 23.12 8.02 26.50
CA SER A 62 24.56 7.70 26.59
C SER A 62 24.89 6.23 26.23
N ALA A 63 25.76 6.10 25.22
CA ALA A 63 26.92 5.21 25.10
C ALA A 63 26.94 3.76 25.63
N SER A 64 27.52 2.91 24.75
CA SER A 64 28.53 1.85 25.01
C SER A 64 28.10 0.37 25.08
N GLY A 65 28.90 -0.45 24.37
CA GLY A 65 29.17 -1.86 24.64
C GLY A 65 28.37 -2.86 23.79
N SER A 66 28.85 -3.41 22.66
CA SER A 66 29.97 -4.37 22.46
C SER A 66 29.53 -5.85 22.48
N ALA A 67 29.93 -6.56 21.40
CA ALA A 67 30.28 -8.00 21.33
C ALA A 67 29.10 -9.01 21.47
N SER A 68 29.04 -10.17 20.81
CA SER A 68 29.98 -10.94 20.00
C SER A 68 29.29 -12.22 19.47
N VAL A 69 29.67 -12.61 18.24
CA VAL A 69 30.12 -13.97 17.82
C VAL A 69 29.16 -15.18 17.87
N SER A 70 29.03 -15.85 16.71
CA SER A 70 29.21 -17.31 16.47
C SER A 70 28.30 -17.76 15.31
N SER A 71 28.76 -17.83 14.05
CA SER A 71 29.56 -18.89 13.40
C SER A 71 28.87 -20.26 13.29
N TYR A 72 28.49 -20.64 12.07
CA TYR A 72 28.84 -21.97 11.53
C TYR A 72 28.88 -21.94 9.98
N GLU A 73 29.97 -22.50 9.48
CA GLU A 73 30.36 -22.77 8.09
C GLU A 73 29.43 -23.80 7.42
N SER A 74 29.00 -23.56 6.18
CA SER A 74 29.56 -24.05 4.90
C SER A 74 29.48 -25.56 4.66
N ALA A 75 28.68 -25.97 3.66
CA ALA A 75 29.07 -27.02 2.72
C ALA A 75 28.26 -26.93 1.41
N SER A 76 29.02 -26.87 0.33
CA SER A 76 28.73 -26.89 -1.11
C SER A 76 27.98 -28.13 -1.63
N GLY A 77 27.29 -28.00 -2.77
CA GLY A 77 27.11 -29.14 -3.70
C GLY A 77 25.92 -29.10 -4.66
N SER A 78 26.08 -28.38 -5.79
CA SER A 78 25.67 -28.73 -7.17
C SER A 78 24.57 -29.77 -7.46
N GLY A 79 23.63 -29.42 -8.36
CA GLY A 79 23.19 -30.34 -9.43
C GLY A 79 21.67 -30.49 -9.66
N SER A 80 21.19 -29.81 -10.71
CA SER A 80 20.16 -30.21 -11.70
C SER A 80 18.97 -31.13 -11.34
N GLY A 81 17.76 -30.71 -11.76
CA GLY A 81 16.85 -31.60 -12.51
C GLY A 81 15.46 -31.84 -11.92
N SER A 82 14.48 -31.15 -12.50
CA SER A 82 13.18 -31.64 -12.99
C SER A 82 12.33 -32.62 -12.15
N SER A 83 11.13 -32.12 -11.81
CA SER A 83 9.81 -32.76 -11.97
C SER A 83 9.51 -34.11 -11.27
N GLY A 84 8.44 -34.12 -10.46
CA GLY A 84 7.79 -35.34 -10.03
C GLY A 84 7.05 -35.20 -8.70
N TYR A 85 5.80 -34.76 -8.74
CA TYR A 85 4.87 -34.97 -7.62
C TYR A 85 4.70 -36.47 -7.39
N GLN A 86 5.16 -36.98 -6.25
CA GLN A 86 4.75 -38.28 -5.76
C GLN A 86 4.65 -38.29 -4.23
N GLN A 87 3.46 -38.69 -3.77
CA GLN A 87 3.09 -38.90 -2.38
C GLN A 87 4.00 -39.92 -1.71
N GLU A 88 4.61 -39.57 -0.57
CA GLU A 88 5.10 -40.58 0.37
C GLU A 88 4.54 -40.39 1.79
N LEU A 89 4.08 -41.51 2.30
CA LEU A 89 3.49 -41.80 3.60
C LEU A 89 4.47 -41.47 4.75
N PHE A 90 4.10 -40.53 5.61
CA PHE A 90 4.83 -40.29 6.84
C PHE A 90 4.67 -41.44 7.84
N LYS A 91 5.77 -42.17 8.05
CA LYS A 91 5.95 -43.15 9.13
C LYS A 91 5.79 -42.46 10.50
N LYS A 92 4.77 -42.88 11.28
CA LYS A 92 4.58 -42.49 12.69
C LYS A 92 5.78 -42.90 13.54
N ARG A 93 6.59 -41.93 13.99
CA ARG A 93 7.53 -42.11 15.10
C ARG A 93 6.75 -42.02 16.41
N LYS A 94 6.65 -43.15 17.14
CA LYS A 94 6.19 -43.22 18.54
C LYS A 94 7.19 -42.45 19.42
N GLY A 95 6.80 -41.27 19.90
CA GLY A 95 7.50 -40.48 20.92
C GLY A 95 6.73 -40.50 22.24
N ARG A 96 7.48 -40.70 23.33
CA ARG A 96 7.04 -41.05 24.69
C ARG A 96 6.09 -40.04 25.37
N ARG A 97 5.13 -40.60 26.11
CA ARG A 97 4.31 -39.95 27.15
C ARG A 97 5.19 -39.38 28.27
N GLY A 98 4.82 -38.20 28.78
CA GLY A 98 5.30 -37.72 30.08
C GLY A 98 5.47 -36.21 30.20
N GLY A 99 4.46 -35.42 29.83
CA GLY A 99 4.36 -34.01 30.23
C GLY A 99 2.98 -33.79 30.83
N ALA A 100 2.92 -33.39 32.11
CA ALA A 100 1.68 -33.07 32.77
C ALA A 100 0.98 -31.95 31.99
N VAL A 101 -0.28 -32.18 31.64
CA VAL A 101 -1.15 -31.21 30.97
C VAL A 101 -1.48 -30.14 32.01
N GLU A 102 -0.95 -28.92 31.83
CA GLU A 102 -1.49 -27.76 32.54
C GLU A 102 -2.88 -27.49 31.95
N ILE A 103 -3.90 -27.83 32.73
CA ILE A 103 -5.28 -27.47 32.45
C ILE A 103 -5.38 -25.97 32.70
N ILE A 104 -5.62 -25.21 31.64
CA ILE A 104 -5.90 -23.76 31.68
C ILE A 104 -7.07 -23.55 32.66
N ASN A 105 -6.82 -22.82 33.74
CA ASN A 105 -7.79 -22.55 34.80
C ASN A 105 -8.85 -21.53 34.31
N ASP A 106 -10.00 -21.48 34.97
CA ASP A 106 -11.05 -20.48 34.75
C ASP A 106 -10.51 -19.03 34.86
N GLU A 107 -9.50 -18.76 35.71
CA GLU A 107 -8.81 -17.46 35.78
C GLU A 107 -8.01 -17.13 34.50
N ASP A 108 -7.40 -18.12 33.87
CA ASP A 108 -6.68 -17.94 32.60
C ASP A 108 -7.69 -17.69 31.45
N TRP A 109 -8.89 -18.27 31.55
CA TRP A 109 -9.99 -17.97 30.64
C TRP A 109 -10.60 -16.59 30.84
N GLU A 110 -10.69 -16.11 32.08
CA GLU A 110 -11.15 -14.75 32.40
C GLU A 110 -10.19 -13.69 31.89
N THR A 111 -8.87 -13.90 32.02
CA THR A 111 -7.87 -12.99 31.46
C THR A 111 -7.91 -12.93 29.93
N ILE A 112 -8.09 -14.07 29.25
CA ILE A 112 -8.29 -14.12 27.78
C ILE A 112 -9.61 -13.45 27.36
N ARG A 113 -10.64 -13.48 28.21
CA ARG A 113 -11.94 -12.83 27.99
C ARG A 113 -11.98 -11.33 28.26
N THR A 114 -10.94 -10.75 28.85
CA THR A 114 -10.85 -9.29 29.01
C THR A 114 -10.66 -8.61 27.65
N PHE A 115 -11.76 -8.46 26.92
CA PHE A 115 -11.86 -7.67 25.72
C PHE A 115 -11.47 -6.24 26.09
N GLN A 116 -10.28 -5.82 25.66
CA GLN A 116 -9.87 -4.42 25.77
C GLN A 116 -10.76 -3.63 24.81
N THR A 117 -11.91 -3.16 25.29
CA THR A 117 -12.83 -2.31 24.53
C THR A 117 -12.01 -1.19 23.92
N THR A 118 -11.95 -1.19 22.59
CA THR A 118 -11.23 -0.18 21.85
C THR A 118 -11.90 1.15 22.15
N LYS A 119 -11.24 2.01 22.93
CA LYS A 119 -11.73 3.37 23.17
C LYS A 119 -11.73 4.07 21.80
N ILE A 120 -12.91 4.31 21.25
CA ILE A 120 -13.06 5.13 20.06
C ILE A 120 -12.72 6.55 20.51
N GLU A 121 -11.48 6.97 20.27
CA GLU A 121 -11.09 8.36 20.48
C GLU A 121 -11.86 9.22 19.47
N GLN A 122 -12.78 10.03 19.98
CA GLN A 122 -13.50 11.00 19.17
C GLN A 122 -12.51 12.10 18.79
N LYS A 123 -12.06 12.11 17.54
CA LYS A 123 -11.25 13.22 17.02
C LYS A 123 -12.09 14.50 17.03
N VAL A 124 -11.49 15.61 17.45
CA VAL A 124 -12.15 16.91 17.57
C VAL A 124 -11.37 17.94 16.76
N GLY A 125 -12.03 19.00 16.28
CA GLY A 125 -11.40 20.08 15.53
C GLY A 125 -10.98 19.65 14.11
N ILE A 126 -9.82 20.14 13.67
CA ILE A 126 -9.32 19.94 12.30
C ILE A 126 -9.19 18.46 11.92
N ASP A 127 -8.82 17.59 12.86
CA ASP A 127 -8.66 16.16 12.57
C ASP A 127 -10.02 15.47 12.30
N ALA A 128 -11.11 15.98 12.90
CA ALA A 128 -12.47 15.52 12.59
C ALA A 128 -12.90 15.95 11.19
N GLN A 129 -12.57 17.19 10.79
CA GLN A 129 -12.85 17.70 9.45
C GLN A 129 -12.06 16.92 8.39
N ILE A 130 -10.79 16.59 8.65
CA ILE A 130 -9.99 15.73 7.78
C ILE A 130 -10.67 14.37 7.61
N ASP A 131 -11.15 13.74 8.69
CA ASP A 131 -11.83 12.45 8.62
C ASP A 131 -13.16 12.51 7.84
N LEU A 132 -13.92 13.60 7.95
CA LEU A 132 -15.12 13.83 7.13
C LEU A 132 -14.78 13.97 5.64
N ILE A 133 -13.68 14.66 5.32
CA ILE A 133 -13.18 14.76 3.96
C ILE A 133 -12.72 13.38 3.45
N ARG A 134 -11.99 12.58 4.25
CA ARG A 134 -11.62 11.20 3.88
C ARG A 134 -12.86 10.36 3.55
N SER A 135 -13.89 10.47 4.38
CA SER A 135 -15.17 9.77 4.18
C SER A 135 -15.84 10.20 2.86
N SER A 136 -15.84 11.49 2.57
CA SER A 136 -16.44 12.04 1.34
C SER A 136 -15.67 11.60 0.08
N LEU A 137 -14.33 11.65 0.13
CA LEU A 137 -13.46 11.16 -0.95
C LEU A 137 -13.69 9.66 -1.21
N ASN A 138 -13.66 8.84 -0.18
CA ASN A 138 -13.83 7.38 -0.33
C ASN A 138 -15.23 6.96 -0.78
N LYS A 139 -16.26 7.80 -0.55
CA LYS A 139 -17.63 7.58 -1.03
C LYS A 139 -17.86 8.13 -2.44
N MET A 140 -16.89 8.83 -3.00
CA MET A 140 -17.02 9.50 -4.29
C MET A 140 -17.09 8.47 -5.42
N SER A 141 -18.04 8.69 -6.31
CA SER A 141 -18.29 7.91 -7.53
C SER A 141 -18.90 8.84 -8.57
N ASP A 142 -18.97 8.42 -9.82
CA ASP A 142 -19.58 9.24 -10.89
C ASP A 142 -21.00 9.70 -10.54
N ASN A 143 -21.81 8.83 -9.92
CA ASN A 143 -23.22 9.09 -9.63
C ASN A 143 -23.46 10.10 -8.52
N ASN A 144 -22.53 10.23 -7.57
CA ASN A 144 -22.66 11.11 -6.41
C ASN A 144 -21.53 12.15 -6.33
N TYR A 145 -20.81 12.33 -7.44
CA TYR A 145 -19.62 13.16 -7.52
C TYR A 145 -19.89 14.59 -7.06
N ASN A 146 -20.95 15.22 -7.60
CA ASN A 146 -21.31 16.59 -7.26
C ASN A 146 -21.66 16.75 -5.78
N ASP A 147 -22.38 15.80 -5.20
CA ASP A 147 -22.76 15.84 -3.79
C ASP A 147 -21.52 15.74 -2.88
N GLN A 148 -20.62 14.80 -3.18
CA GLN A 148 -19.38 14.65 -2.40
C GLN A 148 -18.44 15.86 -2.59
N CYS A 149 -18.37 16.44 -3.79
CA CYS A 149 -17.64 17.69 -4.02
C CYS A 149 -18.20 18.83 -3.16
N ASN A 150 -19.51 19.01 -3.15
CA ASN A 150 -20.17 20.06 -2.37
C ASN A 150 -19.94 19.88 -0.86
N ASN A 151 -19.95 18.65 -0.37
CA ASN A 151 -19.61 18.34 1.02
C ASN A 151 -18.16 18.72 1.35
N ILE A 152 -17.22 18.47 0.45
CA ILE A 152 -15.82 18.87 0.67
C ILE A 152 -15.69 20.39 0.64
N PHE A 153 -16.35 21.07 -0.31
CA PHE A 153 -16.35 22.53 -0.38
C PHE A 153 -16.94 23.17 0.87
N SER A 154 -18.04 22.65 1.41
CA SER A 154 -18.65 23.22 2.62
C SER A 154 -17.74 23.09 3.84
N ILE A 155 -17.01 21.97 3.98
CA ILE A 155 -16.03 21.78 5.05
C ILE A 155 -14.84 22.74 4.87
N LEU A 156 -14.33 22.91 3.65
CA LEU A 156 -13.23 23.84 3.38
C LEU A 156 -13.64 25.30 3.59
N ASP A 157 -14.85 25.68 3.16
CA ASP A 157 -15.39 27.01 3.38
C ASP A 157 -15.60 27.29 4.87
N SER A 158 -16.04 26.30 5.67
CA SER A 158 -16.18 26.48 7.12
C SER A 158 -14.81 26.71 7.78
N ILE A 159 -13.79 25.96 7.38
CA ILE A 159 -12.43 26.14 7.91
C ILE A 159 -11.92 27.55 7.59
N LEU A 160 -12.07 28.01 6.35
CA LEU A 160 -11.63 29.35 5.95
C LEU A 160 -12.36 30.47 6.71
N ASN A 161 -13.62 30.26 7.09
CA ASN A 161 -14.41 31.25 7.81
C ASN A 161 -14.16 31.22 9.33
N GLU A 162 -13.88 30.03 9.90
CA GLU A 162 -13.70 29.83 11.34
C GLU A 162 -12.26 30.08 11.80
N SER A 163 -11.27 29.85 10.93
CA SER A 163 -9.86 29.97 11.30
C SER A 163 -9.06 30.80 10.31
N SER A 164 -8.39 31.83 10.85
CA SER A 164 -7.39 32.64 10.14
C SER A 164 -6.02 31.95 10.04
N SER A 165 -5.92 30.64 10.31
CA SER A 165 -4.66 29.91 10.30
C SER A 165 -4.45 29.21 8.97
N GLN A 166 -3.61 29.81 8.12
CA GLN A 166 -3.14 29.17 6.88
C GLN A 166 -2.61 27.74 7.13
N ASP A 167 -2.09 27.44 8.32
CA ASP A 167 -1.57 26.12 8.69
C ASP A 167 -2.64 25.02 8.71
N GLU A 168 -3.87 25.33 9.10
CA GLU A 168 -4.97 24.34 9.12
C GLU A 168 -5.40 23.97 7.70
N MET A 169 -5.53 24.97 6.82
CA MET A 169 -5.81 24.73 5.40
C MET A 169 -4.66 24.01 4.71
N LEU A 170 -3.40 24.28 5.09
CA LEU A 170 -2.25 23.49 4.63
C LEU A 170 -2.37 22.03 5.06
N ARG A 171 -2.72 21.74 6.31
CA ARG A 171 -2.88 20.36 6.80
C ARG A 171 -4.00 19.63 6.04
N VAL A 172 -5.14 20.28 5.84
CA VAL A 172 -6.29 19.68 5.15
C VAL A 172 -6.01 19.47 3.67
N GLY A 173 -5.46 20.48 2.99
CA GLY A 173 -5.13 20.35 1.57
C GLY A 173 -4.05 19.29 1.31
N ASN A 174 -3.05 19.16 2.19
CA ASN A 174 -2.08 18.06 2.12
C ASN A 174 -2.76 16.69 2.30
N ALA A 175 -3.71 16.58 3.23
CA ALA A 175 -4.47 15.34 3.41
C ALA A 175 -5.31 14.99 2.17
N ILE A 176 -5.96 15.98 1.55
CA ILE A 176 -6.71 15.78 0.29
C ILE A 176 -5.76 15.32 -0.82
N PHE A 177 -4.63 16.01 -1.01
CA PHE A 177 -3.65 15.66 -2.03
C PHE A 177 -3.17 14.22 -1.86
N GLU A 178 -2.73 13.83 -0.66
CA GLU A 178 -2.24 12.48 -0.37
C GLU A 178 -3.30 11.39 -0.64
N ILE A 179 -4.56 11.64 -0.32
CA ILE A 179 -5.63 10.66 -0.58
C ILE A 179 -5.90 10.56 -2.08
N ALA A 180 -5.96 11.71 -2.76
CA ALA A 180 -6.20 11.80 -4.18
C ALA A 180 -5.09 11.11 -5.01
N SER A 181 -3.83 11.32 -4.62
CA SER A 181 -2.68 10.85 -5.37
C SER A 181 -2.34 9.37 -5.15
N ASN A 182 -2.78 8.78 -4.03
CA ASN A 182 -2.47 7.41 -3.67
C ASN A 182 -3.55 6.39 -4.09
N ASN A 183 -4.53 6.79 -4.90
CA ASN A 183 -5.58 5.91 -5.40
C ASN A 183 -5.61 5.87 -6.93
N ARG A 184 -5.01 4.82 -7.52
CA ARG A 184 -4.99 4.64 -8.97
C ARG A 184 -6.38 4.55 -9.60
N PHE A 185 -7.31 3.83 -8.96
CA PHE A 185 -8.63 3.54 -9.54
C PHE A 185 -9.51 4.78 -9.65
N TYR A 186 -9.52 5.62 -8.61
CA TYR A 186 -10.28 6.87 -8.60
C TYR A 186 -9.47 8.09 -9.06
N SER A 187 -8.27 7.88 -9.63
CA SER A 187 -7.33 8.95 -10.00
C SER A 187 -7.97 10.04 -10.87
N LYS A 188 -8.83 9.68 -11.83
CA LYS A 188 -9.55 10.64 -12.66
C LYS A 188 -10.54 11.50 -11.87
N LEU A 189 -11.45 10.86 -11.12
CA LEU A 189 -12.43 11.57 -10.28
C LEU A 189 -11.74 12.53 -9.30
N TYR A 190 -10.65 12.05 -8.70
CA TYR A 190 -9.86 12.84 -7.77
C TYR A 190 -9.11 13.98 -8.46
N ALA A 191 -8.60 13.80 -9.67
CA ALA A 191 -7.98 14.88 -10.45
C ALA A 191 -9.00 15.96 -10.83
N ASP A 192 -10.23 15.56 -11.20
CA ASP A 192 -11.32 16.48 -11.50
C ASP A 192 -11.70 17.32 -10.27
N LEU A 193 -11.85 16.66 -9.11
CA LEU A 193 -12.06 17.36 -7.84
C LEU A 193 -10.92 18.34 -7.56
N PHE A 194 -9.68 17.87 -7.65
CA PHE A 194 -8.51 18.67 -7.32
C PHE A 194 -8.36 19.90 -8.22
N SER A 195 -8.77 19.78 -9.48
CA SER A 195 -8.81 20.90 -10.43
C SER A 195 -9.78 21.99 -9.96
N LYS A 196 -11.00 21.61 -9.54
CA LYS A 196 -11.97 22.56 -8.95
C LYS A 196 -11.48 23.17 -7.63
N LEU A 197 -10.73 22.40 -6.83
CA LEU A 197 -10.15 22.90 -5.58
C LEU A 197 -9.07 23.95 -5.83
N ILE A 198 -8.18 23.74 -6.81
CA ILE A 198 -7.16 24.72 -7.21
C ILE A 198 -7.79 26.01 -7.73
N GLU A 199 -8.86 25.90 -8.53
CA GLU A 199 -9.57 27.07 -9.06
C GLU A 199 -10.22 27.91 -7.97
N LYS A 200 -10.78 27.27 -6.93
CA LYS A 200 -11.50 27.96 -5.85
C LYS A 200 -10.60 28.46 -4.73
N TYR A 201 -9.53 27.73 -4.40
CA TYR A 201 -8.70 28.02 -3.23
C TYR A 201 -7.23 28.22 -3.62
N GLU A 202 -6.74 29.45 -3.56
CA GLU A 202 -5.35 29.79 -3.92
C GLU A 202 -4.31 28.93 -3.17
N ILE A 203 -4.56 28.63 -1.90
CA ILE A 203 -3.66 27.80 -1.08
C ILE A 203 -3.47 26.38 -1.64
N MET A 204 -4.46 25.85 -2.37
CA MET A 204 -4.36 24.52 -2.99
C MET A 204 -3.30 24.49 -4.10
N ARG A 205 -3.08 25.61 -4.79
CA ARG A 205 -1.98 25.74 -5.77
C ARG A 205 -0.62 25.63 -5.07
N THR A 206 -0.44 26.35 -3.97
CA THR A 206 0.80 26.30 -3.18
C THR A 206 1.06 24.89 -2.63
N ILE A 207 0.01 24.20 -2.16
CA ILE A 207 0.10 22.82 -1.68
C ILE A 207 0.49 21.89 -2.82
N PHE A 208 -0.16 22.06 -3.98
CA PHE A 208 0.11 21.28 -5.17
C PHE A 208 1.57 21.40 -5.61
N GLU A 209 2.10 22.61 -5.77
CA GLU A 209 3.47 22.84 -6.24
C GLU A 209 4.52 22.25 -5.29
N LYS A 210 4.35 22.42 -3.97
CA LYS A 210 5.24 21.85 -2.95
C LYS A 210 5.22 20.32 -2.94
N ASN A 211 4.03 19.74 -3.10
CA ASN A 211 3.86 18.30 -3.12
C ASN A 211 4.40 17.71 -4.42
N LEU A 212 4.11 18.34 -5.56
CA LEU A 212 4.55 17.88 -6.88
C LEU A 212 6.07 17.69 -6.92
N SER A 213 6.86 18.66 -6.44
CA SER A 213 8.33 18.53 -6.42
C SER A 213 8.77 17.33 -5.59
N THR A 214 8.22 17.17 -4.40
CA THR A 214 8.52 16.06 -3.48
C THR A 214 8.14 14.70 -4.10
N PHE A 215 7.06 14.66 -4.87
CA PHE A 215 6.59 13.43 -5.52
C PHE A 215 7.38 13.06 -6.76
N LEU A 216 7.87 14.04 -7.53
CA LEU A 216 8.76 13.78 -8.65
C LEU A 216 10.07 13.14 -8.17
N GLU A 217 10.55 13.48 -6.98
CA GLU A 217 11.73 12.84 -6.37
C GLU A 217 11.55 11.33 -6.15
N LEU A 218 10.32 10.83 -5.97
CA LEU A 218 10.08 9.38 -5.82
C LEU A 218 10.45 8.58 -7.07
N PHE A 219 10.53 9.23 -8.23
CA PHE A 219 10.94 8.63 -9.49
C PHE A 219 12.45 8.67 -9.72
N ASN A 220 13.23 9.26 -8.80
CA ASN A 220 14.69 9.28 -8.88
C ASN A 220 15.32 7.93 -8.52
N CYS A 221 14.71 7.20 -7.58
CA CYS A 221 15.17 5.89 -7.15
C CYS A 221 14.02 4.88 -7.19
N ILE A 222 14.00 4.07 -8.24
CA ILE A 222 13.06 2.96 -8.41
C ILE A 222 13.77 1.66 -8.05
N GLU A 223 13.35 1.05 -6.95
CA GLU A 223 13.93 -0.16 -6.38
C GLU A 223 12.97 -1.34 -6.47
N SER A 224 13.53 -2.53 -6.29
CA SER A 224 12.79 -3.77 -6.11
C SER A 224 13.30 -4.48 -4.84
N GLY A 225 12.39 -5.12 -4.10
CA GLY A 225 12.76 -5.90 -2.92
C GLY A 225 12.81 -7.40 -3.22
N ASN A 226 13.59 -8.14 -2.44
CA ASN A 226 13.55 -9.61 -2.42
C ASN A 226 12.84 -10.09 -1.13
N PRO A 227 11.69 -10.78 -1.23
CA PRO A 227 10.96 -11.26 -0.05
C PRO A 227 11.76 -12.30 0.76
N ASP A 228 12.70 -13.02 0.13
CA ASP A 228 13.52 -14.04 0.79
C ASP A 228 14.68 -13.42 1.60
N GLU A 229 15.09 -12.19 1.27
CA GLU A 229 16.18 -11.46 1.94
C GLU A 229 15.65 -10.56 3.06
N ASP A 230 14.70 -9.68 2.74
CA ASP A 230 14.04 -8.79 3.70
C ASP A 230 12.58 -8.57 3.30
N TYR A 231 11.70 -9.36 3.91
CA TYR A 231 10.26 -9.30 3.66
C TYR A 231 9.65 -7.94 4.02
N ASN A 232 10.12 -7.29 5.08
CA ASN A 232 9.57 -6.00 5.52
C ASN A 232 9.95 -4.89 4.53
N LEU A 233 11.21 -4.88 4.08
CA LEU A 233 11.67 -3.96 3.05
C LEU A 233 10.96 -4.23 1.73
N PHE A 234 10.78 -5.49 1.34
CA PHE A 234 10.00 -5.87 0.16
C PHE A 234 8.57 -5.32 0.21
N CYS A 235 7.88 -5.46 1.35
CA CYS A 235 6.54 -4.91 1.53
C CYS A 235 6.51 -3.38 1.40
N LYS A 236 7.52 -2.70 1.96
CA LYS A 236 7.65 -1.24 1.85
C LYS A 236 7.88 -0.82 0.40
N ILE A 237 8.84 -1.45 -0.30
CA ILE A 237 9.16 -1.14 -1.70
C ILE A 237 7.94 -1.38 -2.60
N ASN A 238 7.19 -2.47 -2.41
CA ASN A 238 5.98 -2.72 -3.18
C ASN A 238 4.91 -1.65 -2.96
N LYS A 239 4.74 -1.18 -1.71
CA LYS A 239 3.83 -0.08 -1.42
C LYS A 239 4.27 1.20 -2.12
N ASP A 240 5.57 1.49 -2.13
CA ASP A 240 6.12 2.66 -2.81
C ASP A 240 6.00 2.55 -4.35
N ASN A 241 6.16 1.35 -4.91
CA ASN A 241 5.95 1.10 -6.34
C ASN A 241 4.48 1.30 -6.77
N GLU A 242 3.52 0.79 -5.98
CA GLU A 242 2.09 1.06 -6.22
C GLU A 242 1.71 2.53 -6.04
N ARG A 243 2.39 3.21 -5.09
CA ARG A 243 2.26 4.66 -4.91
C ARG A 243 2.71 5.41 -6.17
N ARG A 244 3.87 5.07 -6.76
CA ARG A 244 4.35 5.69 -8.01
C ARG A 244 3.39 5.47 -9.18
N LYS A 245 2.79 4.28 -9.30
CA LYS A 245 1.78 3.99 -10.33
C LYS A 245 0.51 4.82 -10.15
N SER A 246 0.08 4.99 -8.90
CA SER A 246 -1.08 5.83 -8.56
C SER A 246 -0.80 7.31 -8.87
N LEU A 247 0.38 7.81 -8.51
CA LEU A 247 0.85 9.15 -8.83
C LEU A 247 0.93 9.39 -10.34
N SER A 248 1.50 8.44 -11.08
CA SER A 248 1.60 8.51 -12.55
C SER A 248 0.23 8.67 -13.18
N ALA A 249 -0.75 7.88 -12.75
CA ALA A 249 -2.13 7.99 -13.24
C ALA A 249 -2.77 9.32 -12.84
N PHE A 250 -2.55 9.78 -11.61
CA PHE A 250 -3.05 11.07 -11.14
C PHE A 250 -2.46 12.25 -11.95
N PHE A 251 -1.16 12.23 -12.25
CA PHE A 251 -0.49 13.28 -13.02
C PHE A 251 -0.98 13.36 -14.46
N VAL A 252 -1.20 12.23 -15.14
CA VAL A 252 -1.77 12.24 -16.50
C VAL A 252 -3.18 12.82 -16.52
N ASN A 253 -3.99 12.52 -15.51
CA ASN A 253 -5.33 13.11 -15.39
C ASN A 253 -5.26 14.61 -15.06
N LEU A 254 -4.35 15.05 -14.19
CA LEU A 254 -4.12 16.48 -13.91
C LEU A 254 -3.58 17.25 -15.12
N MET A 255 -2.74 16.62 -15.95
CA MET A 255 -2.32 17.18 -17.23
C MET A 255 -3.52 17.33 -18.18
N SER A 256 -4.39 16.33 -18.25
CA SER A 256 -5.63 16.40 -19.04
C SER A 256 -6.54 17.56 -18.58
N ASN A 257 -6.52 17.86 -17.28
CA ASN A 257 -7.22 19.00 -16.69
C ASN A 257 -6.44 20.32 -16.74
N LYS A 258 -5.28 20.36 -17.42
CA LYS A 258 -4.41 21.54 -17.61
C LYS A 258 -3.87 22.14 -16.30
N ILE A 259 -3.79 21.33 -15.25
CA ILE A 259 -3.15 21.70 -13.98
C ILE A 259 -1.64 21.48 -14.06
N ILE A 260 -1.22 20.39 -14.69
CA ILE A 260 0.19 20.06 -14.97
C ILE A 260 0.48 20.36 -16.44
N GLY A 261 1.62 21.00 -16.72
CA GLY A 261 2.05 21.25 -18.09
C GLY A 261 2.51 19.96 -18.80
N GLU A 262 2.26 19.88 -20.10
CA GLU A 262 2.70 18.75 -20.94
C GLU A 262 4.23 18.53 -20.86
N GLU A 263 5.01 19.61 -20.78
CA GLU A 263 6.47 19.58 -20.64
C GLU A 263 6.93 18.84 -19.38
N GLN A 264 6.24 19.01 -18.25
CA GLN A 264 6.60 18.35 -16.99
C GLN A 264 6.40 16.83 -17.05
N ILE A 265 5.33 16.39 -17.72
CA ILE A 265 5.08 14.96 -17.96
C ILE A 265 6.12 14.40 -18.93
N LEU A 266 6.43 15.15 -19.99
CA LEU A 266 7.44 14.76 -20.96
C LEU A 266 8.83 14.62 -20.32
N ASP A 267 9.22 15.53 -19.43
CA ASP A 267 10.49 15.45 -18.70
C ASP A 267 10.55 14.23 -17.77
N LEU A 268 9.44 13.90 -17.10
CA LEU A 268 9.35 12.68 -16.31
C LEU A 268 9.50 11.43 -17.20
N ILE A 269 8.87 11.39 -18.38
CA ILE A 269 9.03 10.29 -19.34
C ILE A 269 10.50 10.18 -19.79
N LYS A 270 11.15 11.29 -20.14
CA LYS A 270 12.57 11.33 -20.52
C LYS A 270 13.46 10.79 -19.40
N GLN A 271 13.22 11.22 -18.15
CA GLN A 271 13.94 10.74 -16.97
C GLN A 271 13.82 9.22 -16.83
N LEU A 272 12.60 8.67 -16.93
CA LEU A 272 12.38 7.23 -16.76
C LEU A 272 12.98 6.43 -17.93
N ILE A 273 12.85 6.88 -19.17
CA ILE A 273 13.49 6.21 -20.33
C ILE A 273 15.02 6.22 -20.20
N LYS A 274 15.59 7.32 -19.71
CA LYS A 274 17.03 7.40 -19.42
C LYS A 274 17.44 6.35 -18.38
N GLN A 275 16.69 6.21 -17.29
CA GLN A 275 16.94 5.18 -16.29
C GLN A 275 16.82 3.76 -16.85
N VAL A 276 15.79 3.48 -17.66
CA VAL A 276 15.68 2.18 -18.36
C VAL A 276 16.92 1.92 -19.22
N TYR A 277 17.32 2.92 -20.00
CA TYR A 277 18.49 2.80 -20.88
C TYR A 277 19.77 2.49 -20.09
N GLU A 278 19.98 3.11 -18.94
CA GLU A 278 21.13 2.80 -18.09
C GLU A 278 21.00 1.41 -17.44
N PHE A 279 19.85 1.09 -16.83
CA PHE A 279 19.68 -0.10 -15.99
C PHE A 279 19.59 -1.40 -16.79
N VAL A 280 19.01 -1.40 -17.99
CA VAL A 280 18.95 -2.62 -18.83
C VAL A 280 20.33 -3.21 -19.11
N ARG A 281 21.38 -2.37 -19.15
CA ARG A 281 22.76 -2.74 -19.43
C ARG A 281 23.51 -3.26 -18.21
N LEU A 282 22.97 -3.09 -17.00
CA LEU A 282 23.57 -3.57 -15.76
C LEU A 282 23.02 -4.95 -15.41
N ASP A 283 23.84 -5.80 -14.80
CA ASP A 283 23.36 -7.06 -14.21
C ASP A 283 22.48 -6.79 -12.97
N ASN A 284 21.57 -7.72 -12.68
CA ASN A 284 20.72 -7.72 -11.48
C ASN A 284 19.79 -6.48 -11.32
N LYS A 285 19.35 -5.87 -12.43
CA LYS A 285 18.41 -4.74 -12.45
C LYS A 285 17.08 -5.02 -13.14
N LYS A 286 16.77 -6.30 -13.40
CA LYS A 286 15.57 -6.74 -14.13
C LYS A 286 14.27 -6.21 -13.53
N ASN A 287 14.14 -6.34 -12.21
CA ASN A 287 12.92 -5.98 -11.50
C ASN A 287 12.74 -4.46 -11.45
N GLU A 288 13.81 -3.70 -11.24
CA GLU A 288 13.78 -2.24 -11.28
C GLU A 288 13.39 -1.73 -12.66
N VAL A 289 13.98 -2.30 -13.73
CA VAL A 289 13.59 -1.96 -15.11
C VAL A 289 12.10 -2.26 -15.33
N ASP A 290 11.61 -3.42 -14.89
CA ASP A 290 10.19 -3.77 -15.01
C ASP A 290 9.30 -2.73 -14.29
N GLU A 291 9.65 -2.30 -13.07
CA GLU A 291 8.87 -1.29 -12.33
C GLU A 291 8.94 0.11 -12.94
N ILE A 292 10.08 0.51 -13.52
CA ILE A 292 10.21 1.78 -14.26
C ILE A 292 9.28 1.75 -15.48
N VAL A 293 9.29 0.66 -16.24
CA VAL A 293 8.52 0.52 -17.48
C VAL A 293 7.01 0.47 -17.22
N GLU A 294 6.57 -0.08 -16.08
CA GLU A 294 5.16 0.02 -15.67
C GLU A 294 4.72 1.47 -15.48
N ASN A 295 5.54 2.32 -14.85
CA ASN A 295 5.22 3.74 -14.73
C ASN A 295 5.24 4.47 -16.08
N LEU A 296 6.21 4.16 -16.95
CA LEU A 296 6.26 4.67 -18.32
C LEU A 296 4.97 4.34 -19.09
N SER A 297 4.46 3.12 -18.96
CA SER A 297 3.23 2.71 -19.66
C SER A 297 2.00 3.51 -19.22
N ILE A 298 1.98 4.01 -17.98
CA ILE A 298 0.90 4.85 -17.45
C ILE A 298 1.06 6.29 -17.93
N LEU A 299 2.29 6.80 -17.92
CA LEU A 299 2.61 8.19 -18.29
C LEU A 299 2.58 8.44 -19.81
N TYR A 300 2.74 7.39 -20.60
CA TYR A 300 2.89 7.51 -22.05
C TYR A 300 1.73 8.27 -22.68
N ASN A 301 2.09 9.26 -23.49
CA ASN A 301 1.16 9.99 -24.34
C ASN A 301 1.78 10.10 -25.73
N LYS A 302 1.14 9.44 -26.71
CA LYS A 302 1.63 9.35 -28.08
C LYS A 302 1.96 10.72 -28.69
N LYS A 303 1.06 11.69 -28.54
CA LYS A 303 1.25 13.04 -29.07
C LYS A 303 2.50 13.69 -28.49
N LEU A 304 2.68 13.66 -27.17
CA LEU A 304 3.84 14.27 -26.50
C LEU A 304 5.16 13.63 -26.93
N VAL A 305 5.17 12.31 -27.09
CA VAL A 305 6.39 11.57 -27.43
C VAL A 305 6.76 11.74 -28.90
N GLU A 306 5.78 11.76 -29.80
CA GLU A 306 6.02 11.96 -31.25
C GLU A 306 6.44 13.40 -31.59
N GLU A 307 5.89 14.39 -30.88
CA GLU A 307 6.23 15.81 -31.04
C GLU A 307 7.56 16.18 -30.36
N CYS A 308 8.10 15.32 -29.49
CA CYS A 308 9.37 15.56 -28.81
C CYS A 308 10.57 15.42 -29.75
N GLU A 309 11.24 16.53 -30.04
CA GLU A 309 12.47 16.55 -30.85
C GLU A 309 13.75 16.28 -30.06
N ASP A 310 13.69 16.35 -28.71
CA ASP A 310 14.84 16.12 -27.85
C ASP A 310 15.42 14.72 -28.03
N ARG A 311 16.75 14.65 -27.89
CA ARG A 311 17.50 13.41 -28.02
C ARG A 311 18.03 12.93 -26.67
N ILE A 312 17.94 11.63 -26.45
CA ILE A 312 18.54 10.92 -25.34
C ILE A 312 19.55 9.92 -25.93
N TYR A 313 20.84 10.09 -25.59
CA TYR A 313 21.95 9.31 -26.18
C TYR A 313 21.83 9.20 -27.71
N ASP A 314 21.73 10.36 -28.38
CA ASP A 314 21.63 10.54 -29.83
C ASP A 314 20.34 10.06 -30.51
N ASN A 315 19.44 9.39 -29.79
CA ASN A 315 18.18 8.89 -30.33
C ASN A 315 17.00 9.76 -29.89
N LYS A 316 16.01 9.93 -30.75
CA LYS A 316 14.73 10.53 -30.33
C LYS A 316 14.03 9.63 -29.32
N LEU A 317 13.14 10.22 -28.53
CA LEU A 317 12.38 9.48 -27.51
C LEU A 317 11.61 8.29 -28.10
N ILE A 318 10.91 8.52 -29.23
CA ILE A 318 10.16 7.48 -29.93
C ILE A 318 11.07 6.37 -30.49
N GLU A 319 12.27 6.71 -30.96
CA GLU A 319 13.24 5.75 -31.50
C GLU A 319 13.74 4.81 -30.40
N LEU A 320 13.95 5.32 -29.18
CA LEU A 320 14.33 4.49 -28.02
C LEU A 320 13.22 3.51 -27.63
N ILE A 321 11.97 3.95 -27.61
CA ILE A 321 10.81 3.09 -27.33
C ILE A 321 10.72 1.97 -28.37
N GLN A 322 10.83 2.32 -29.66
CA GLN A 322 10.84 1.35 -30.77
C GLN A 322 12.02 0.38 -30.71
N MET A 323 13.20 0.86 -30.35
CA MET A 323 14.38 0.03 -30.14
C MET A 323 14.11 -1.03 -29.05
N PHE A 324 13.58 -0.64 -27.89
CA PHE A 324 13.30 -1.61 -26.83
C PHE A 324 12.16 -2.58 -27.18
N ALA A 325 11.11 -2.11 -27.86
CA ALA A 325 10.01 -2.96 -28.33
C ALA A 325 10.47 -4.03 -29.34
N SER A 326 11.48 -3.73 -30.16
CA SER A 326 12.00 -4.64 -31.19
C SER A 326 13.20 -5.49 -30.74
N CYS A 327 13.69 -5.29 -29.51
CA CYS A 327 14.79 -6.08 -28.98
C CYS A 327 14.44 -7.56 -28.83
N LYS A 328 15.44 -8.41 -29.09
CA LYS A 328 15.34 -9.84 -28.75
C LYS A 328 15.46 -10.03 -27.24
N PRO A 329 14.79 -11.05 -26.66
CA PRO A 329 15.00 -11.41 -25.26
C PRO A 329 16.49 -11.62 -24.97
N LYS A 330 16.95 -11.16 -23.80
CA LYS A 330 18.36 -11.23 -23.36
C LYS A 330 19.34 -10.43 -24.24
N ALA A 331 18.88 -9.49 -25.08
CA ALA A 331 19.78 -8.57 -25.79
C ALA A 331 20.60 -7.69 -24.83
N PHE A 332 20.05 -7.40 -23.64
CA PHE A 332 20.78 -6.78 -22.54
C PHE A 332 20.63 -7.60 -21.25
N PRO A 333 21.57 -7.49 -20.28
CA PRO A 333 21.57 -8.27 -19.05
C PRO A 333 20.26 -8.20 -18.25
N SER A 334 19.68 -7.00 -18.14
CA SER A 334 18.46 -6.75 -17.38
C SER A 334 17.22 -6.50 -18.24
N LEU A 335 17.29 -6.76 -19.55
CA LEU A 335 16.11 -6.69 -20.42
C LEU A 335 15.30 -8.00 -20.31
N THR A 336 14.09 -7.89 -19.76
CA THR A 336 13.15 -9.00 -19.62
C THR A 336 12.16 -9.05 -20.79
N SER A 337 11.54 -10.20 -21.04
CA SER A 337 10.42 -10.28 -21.99
C SER A 337 9.24 -9.40 -21.55
N LYS A 338 9.00 -9.27 -20.23
CA LYS A 338 7.94 -8.42 -19.67
C LYS A 338 8.15 -6.95 -20.07
N THR A 339 9.37 -6.44 -19.90
CA THR A 339 9.75 -5.11 -20.35
C THR A 339 9.53 -4.93 -21.85
N ILE A 340 9.97 -5.89 -22.68
CA ILE A 340 9.79 -5.83 -24.15
C ILE A 340 8.30 -5.75 -24.51
N PHE A 341 7.46 -6.64 -23.96
CA PHE A 341 6.02 -6.64 -24.21
C PHE A 341 5.38 -5.32 -23.78
N LYS A 342 5.79 -4.74 -22.65
CA LYS A 342 5.28 -3.42 -22.24
C LYS A 342 5.64 -2.31 -23.22
N PHE A 343 6.85 -2.33 -23.79
CA PHE A 343 7.21 -1.38 -24.84
C PHE A 343 6.43 -1.62 -26.14
N MET A 344 6.09 -2.87 -26.47
CA MET A 344 5.18 -3.18 -27.58
C MET A 344 3.79 -2.60 -27.30
N ASP A 345 3.22 -2.86 -26.10
CA ASP A 345 1.92 -2.33 -25.69
C ASP A 345 1.89 -0.79 -25.77
N ILE A 346 2.96 -0.12 -25.34
CA ILE A 346 3.08 1.35 -25.41
C ILE A 346 2.95 1.87 -26.85
N LEU A 347 3.52 1.16 -27.84
CA LEU A 347 3.44 1.58 -29.24
C LEU A 347 2.07 1.32 -29.87
N GLU A 348 1.25 0.46 -29.27
CA GLU A 348 -0.11 0.15 -29.73
C GLU A 348 -1.18 1.11 -29.19
N ILE A 349 -0.88 1.88 -28.13
CA ILE A 349 -1.73 2.96 -27.58
C ILE A 349 -1.69 4.17 -28.52
#